data_AF-A0A1G3L2J7-F1
#
_entry.id   AF-A0A1G3L2J7-F1
#
_cell.length_a   1.000
_cell.length_b   1.000
_cell.length_c   1.000
_cell.angle_alpha   90.00
_cell.angle_beta   90.00
_cell.angle_gamma   90.00
#
_symmetry.space_group_name_H-M   'P 1'
#
loop_
_entity.id
_entity.type
_entity.pdbx_description
1 polymer ?
#
loop_
_entity_poly.entity_id
_entity_poly.type
_entity_poly.pdbx_seq_one_letter_code
_entity_poly.pdbx_strand_id
1 'polypeptide(L)'
;MRKKILPAFLIFFFSVFLYGQTIYEEFDRFEKLIQEKKPREAAEILEKSIASGKKEFLDKKIYLLAWAYSLEKNYSQTLLNAKKIITSFQDSSYFYPSLFLYAYISYRNQDKEGALKVLEWASKKNPVQEDHLFTLAFLRYIISGQYEENPYLLYSFSPLKLCWISLSGKEKYSVPDEKKPEVKEEKKEEIKEKIEETKKEPEKKKEVKEEVKEEKKQINDEKQKKEEAKTPEEIDILKIKKELERKEKELKLFEALLFEKKRLLTLKEEFLKQKEMIEKKIK
;
A
#
# COMPACT_ATOMS: atom_id res chain seq x y z
N MET A 1 48.91 3.17 -22.46
CA MET A 1 48.27 4.20 -21.60
C MET A 1 46.79 3.84 -21.40
N ARG A 2 46.44 3.12 -20.33
CA ARG A 2 45.04 2.81 -19.99
C ARG A 2 44.45 3.98 -19.20
N LYS A 3 43.56 4.75 -19.84
CA LYS A 3 42.96 5.95 -19.24
C LYS A 3 42.00 5.57 -18.10
N LYS A 4 42.10 6.31 -16.99
CA LYS A 4 41.31 6.22 -15.76
C LYS A 4 39.84 6.61 -16.01
N ILE A 5 39.03 5.72 -16.59
CA ILE A 5 37.59 5.96 -16.86
C ILE A 5 36.71 5.58 -15.64
N LEU A 6 37.25 4.82 -14.68
CA LEU A 6 36.52 4.34 -13.50
C LEU A 6 36.00 5.40 -12.50
N PRO A 7 36.61 6.59 -12.28
CA PRO A 7 36.15 7.49 -11.22
C PRO A 7 34.84 8.25 -11.56
N ALA A 8 34.59 8.57 -12.83
CA ALA A 8 33.41 9.35 -13.21
C ALA A 8 32.08 8.57 -13.06
N PHE A 9 32.10 7.26 -13.36
CA PHE A 9 30.93 6.40 -13.20
C PHE A 9 30.55 6.21 -11.73
N LEU A 10 31.54 6.01 -10.84
CA LEU A 10 31.28 5.89 -9.40
C LEU A 10 30.71 7.19 -8.81
N ILE A 11 31.23 8.36 -9.21
CA ILE A 11 30.70 9.66 -8.75
C ILE A 11 29.25 9.86 -9.21
N PHE A 12 28.93 9.51 -10.46
CA PHE A 12 27.56 9.58 -10.98
C PHE A 12 26.61 8.67 -10.19
N PHE A 13 26.96 7.40 -9.97
CA PHE A 13 26.13 6.49 -9.20
C PHE A 13 25.95 6.92 -7.74
N PHE A 14 27.02 7.44 -7.11
CA PHE A 14 26.93 7.96 -5.74
C PHE A 14 26.04 9.21 -5.66
N SER A 15 26.11 10.10 -6.65
CA SER A 15 25.24 11.28 -6.72
C SER A 15 23.77 10.90 -6.91
N VAL A 16 23.46 9.95 -7.79
CA VAL A 16 22.08 9.46 -8.01
C VAL A 16 21.56 8.74 -6.76
N PHE A 17 22.39 7.93 -6.10
CA PHE A 17 22.01 7.23 -4.88
C PHE A 17 21.76 8.18 -3.70
N LEU A 18 22.67 9.13 -3.45
CA LEU A 18 22.51 10.13 -2.39
C LEU A 18 21.30 11.04 -2.68
N TYR A 19 21.09 11.41 -3.94
CA TYR A 19 19.94 12.22 -4.35
C TYR A 19 18.61 11.47 -4.19
N GLY A 20 18.60 10.15 -4.42
CA GLY A 20 17.44 9.32 -4.11
C GLY A 20 17.12 9.32 -2.61
N GLN A 21 18.13 9.15 -1.74
CA GLN A 21 17.91 9.10 -0.29
C GLN A 21 17.33 10.40 0.27
N THR A 22 17.83 11.56 -0.15
CA THR A 22 17.35 12.86 0.35
C THR A 22 15.89 13.12 0.00
N ILE A 23 15.40 12.60 -1.13
CA ILE A 23 14.01 12.77 -1.53
C ILE A 23 13.06 11.89 -0.70
N TYR A 24 13.44 10.64 -0.41
CA TYR A 24 12.64 9.77 0.45
C TYR A 24 12.57 10.32 1.89
N GLU A 25 13.67 10.85 2.41
CA GLU A 25 13.71 11.52 3.73
C GLU A 25 12.77 12.75 3.79
N GLU A 26 12.65 13.51 2.70
CA GLU A 26 11.71 14.65 2.61
C GLU A 26 10.25 14.16 2.77
N PHE A 27 9.90 13.01 2.19
CA PHE A 27 8.56 12.44 2.30
C PHE A 27 8.26 11.82 3.66
N ASP A 28 9.20 11.09 4.24
CA ASP A 28 9.05 10.55 5.59
C ASP A 28 8.85 11.68 6.60
N ARG A 29 9.50 12.84 6.39
CA ARG A 29 9.29 14.04 7.20
C ARG A 29 7.86 14.57 7.09
N PHE A 30 7.26 14.61 5.89
CA PHE A 30 5.87 15.06 5.73
C PHE A 30 4.88 14.10 6.40
N GLU A 31 5.08 12.79 6.21
CA GLU A 31 4.24 11.78 6.85
C GLU A 31 4.36 11.86 8.38
N LYS A 32 5.57 12.09 8.91
CA LYS A 32 5.79 12.30 10.34
C LYS A 32 5.09 13.57 10.86
N LEU A 33 5.17 14.70 10.16
CA LEU A 33 4.47 15.93 10.56
C LEU A 33 2.94 15.74 10.59
N ILE A 34 2.40 14.98 9.63
CA ILE A 34 0.99 14.60 9.60
C ILE A 34 0.64 13.72 10.81
N GLN A 35 1.47 12.74 11.15
CA GLN A 35 1.29 11.88 12.32
C GLN A 35 1.39 12.65 13.65
N GLU A 36 2.27 13.66 13.71
CA GLU A 36 2.44 14.57 14.86
C GLU A 36 1.31 15.61 14.98
N LYS A 37 0.25 15.52 14.17
CA LYS A 37 -0.88 16.47 14.14
C LYS A 37 -0.47 17.91 13.83
N LYS A 38 0.54 18.10 12.97
CA LYS A 38 0.96 19.41 12.45
C LYS A 38 0.68 19.55 10.94
N PRO A 39 -0.59 19.41 10.50
CA PRO A 39 -0.92 19.43 9.08
C PRO A 39 -0.63 20.79 8.42
N ARG A 40 -0.74 21.90 9.15
CA ARG A 40 -0.41 23.24 8.63
C ARG A 40 1.04 23.37 8.20
N GLU A 41 1.95 22.95 9.08
CA GLU A 41 3.40 23.01 8.82
C GLU A 41 3.76 22.13 7.62
N ALA A 42 3.15 20.94 7.53
CA ALA A 42 3.31 20.06 6.37
C ALA A 42 2.84 20.75 5.07
N ALA A 43 1.67 21.39 5.09
CA ALA A 43 1.13 22.11 3.93
C ALA A 43 2.06 23.25 3.48
N GLU A 44 2.54 24.10 4.40
CA GLU A 44 3.43 25.23 4.08
C GLU A 44 4.75 24.78 3.46
N ILE A 45 5.34 23.69 3.96
CA ILE A 45 6.59 23.16 3.39
C ILE A 45 6.32 22.53 2.01
N LEU A 46 5.21 21.80 1.84
CA LEU A 46 4.82 21.20 0.56
C LEU A 46 4.52 22.26 -0.50
N GLU A 47 3.82 23.34 -0.15
CA GLU A 47 3.57 24.49 -1.04
C GLU A 47 4.88 25.09 -1.55
N LYS A 48 5.84 25.37 -0.65
CA LYS A 48 7.17 25.89 -1.02
C LYS A 48 7.93 24.91 -1.91
N SER A 49 7.89 23.61 -1.57
CA SER A 49 8.55 22.55 -2.35
C SER A 49 7.96 22.46 -3.77
N ILE A 50 6.64 22.56 -3.92
CA ILE A 50 5.95 22.59 -5.23
C ILE A 50 6.26 23.88 -6.00
N ALA A 51 6.24 25.03 -5.33
CA ALA A 51 6.54 26.33 -5.93
C ALA A 51 7.97 26.43 -6.46
N SER A 52 8.92 25.67 -5.88
CA SER A 52 10.30 25.59 -6.36
C SER A 52 10.45 24.98 -7.77
N GLY A 53 9.38 24.41 -8.34
CA GLY A 53 9.35 23.89 -9.72
C GLY A 53 10.04 22.55 -9.91
N LYS A 54 10.55 21.92 -8.84
CA LYS A 54 11.08 20.56 -8.88
C LYS A 54 9.94 19.57 -9.18
N LYS A 55 9.93 19.04 -10.41
CA LYS A 55 8.89 18.12 -10.91
C LYS A 55 8.96 16.71 -10.32
N GLU A 56 10.05 16.38 -9.63
CA GLU A 56 10.25 15.08 -9.02
C GLU A 56 9.18 14.81 -7.96
N PHE A 57 8.50 13.67 -8.13
CA PHE A 57 7.42 13.24 -7.24
C PHE A 57 6.35 14.32 -7.03
N LEU A 58 6.11 15.14 -8.05
CA LEU A 58 5.15 16.25 -7.99
C LEU A 58 3.74 15.75 -7.68
N ASP A 59 3.36 14.60 -8.22
CA ASP A 59 2.12 13.89 -7.91
C ASP A 59 2.03 13.52 -6.42
N LYS A 60 3.07 12.92 -5.84
CA LYS A 60 3.14 12.60 -4.40
C LYS A 60 3.02 13.87 -3.55
N LYS A 61 3.74 14.94 -3.91
CA LYS A 61 3.71 16.23 -3.18
C LYS A 61 2.33 16.86 -3.20
N ILE A 62 1.69 16.91 -4.37
CA ILE A 62 0.33 17.46 -4.51
C ILE A 62 -0.69 16.59 -3.74
N TYR A 63 -0.54 15.26 -3.76
CA TYR A 63 -1.38 14.36 -2.97
C TYR A 63 -1.24 14.61 -1.46
N LEU A 64 -0.01 14.64 -0.95
CA LEU A 64 0.25 14.92 0.47
C LEU A 64 -0.24 16.31 0.87
N LEU A 65 -0.17 17.30 -0.03
CA LEU A 65 -0.71 18.63 0.21
C LEU A 65 -2.24 18.60 0.32
N ALA A 66 -2.92 17.88 -0.58
CA ALA A 66 -4.36 17.66 -0.48
C ALA A 66 -4.72 17.00 0.86
N TRP A 67 -3.93 16.01 1.28
CA TRP A 67 -4.13 15.32 2.56
C TRP A 67 -3.94 16.26 3.76
N ALA A 68 -2.88 17.07 3.76
CA ALA A 68 -2.63 18.05 4.81
C ALA A 68 -3.79 19.04 4.96
N TYR A 69 -4.26 19.63 3.86
CA TYR A 69 -5.42 20.51 3.87
C TYR A 69 -6.70 19.81 4.35
N SER A 70 -6.87 18.53 4.05
CA SER A 70 -8.03 17.76 4.51
C SER A 70 -8.07 17.65 6.04
N LEU A 71 -6.91 17.49 6.67
CA LEU A 71 -6.74 17.44 8.12
C LEU A 71 -6.95 18.81 8.77
N GLU A 72 -6.62 19.89 8.06
CA GLU A 72 -6.97 21.26 8.45
C GLU A 72 -8.44 21.61 8.20
N LYS A 73 -9.24 20.70 7.62
CA LYS A 73 -10.62 20.94 7.19
C LYS A 73 -10.75 22.04 6.12
N ASN A 74 -9.67 22.33 5.38
CA ASN A 74 -9.70 23.22 4.22
C ASN A 74 -10.17 22.43 2.99
N TYR A 75 -11.48 22.18 2.91
CA TYR A 75 -12.07 21.33 1.88
C TYR A 75 -11.90 21.88 0.46
N SER A 76 -11.95 23.19 0.28
CA SER A 76 -11.75 23.82 -1.02
C SER A 76 -10.35 23.50 -1.60
N GLN A 77 -9.30 23.71 -0.79
CA GLN A 77 -7.93 23.39 -1.20
C GLN A 77 -7.70 21.88 -1.34
N THR A 78 -8.35 21.07 -0.52
CA THR A 78 -8.30 19.60 -0.64
C THR A 78 -8.84 19.14 -2.00
N LEU A 79 -10.05 19.60 -2.36
CA LEU A 79 -10.69 19.26 -3.63
C LEU A 79 -9.88 19.74 -4.83
N LEU A 80 -9.31 20.96 -4.76
CA LEU A 80 -8.46 21.53 -5.80
C LEU A 80 -7.23 20.65 -6.08
N ASN A 81 -6.49 20.30 -5.03
CA ASN A 81 -5.26 19.52 -5.16
C ASN A 81 -5.55 18.05 -5.53
N ALA A 82 -6.60 17.43 -4.98
CA ALA A 82 -7.01 16.09 -5.39
C ALA A 82 -7.43 16.04 -6.86
N LYS A 83 -8.20 17.02 -7.33
CA LYS A 83 -8.59 17.14 -8.75
C LYS A 83 -7.38 17.26 -9.67
N LYS A 84 -6.33 17.98 -9.26
CA LYS A 84 -5.10 18.14 -10.03
C LYS A 84 -4.42 16.79 -10.29
N ILE A 85 -4.39 15.89 -9.30
CA ILE A 85 -3.92 14.50 -9.50
C ILE A 85 -4.81 13.75 -10.50
N ILE A 86 -6.13 13.77 -10.26
CA ILE A 86 -7.11 13.05 -11.09
C ILE A 86 -7.03 13.47 -12.56
N THR A 87 -6.83 14.75 -12.84
CA THR A 87 -6.80 15.24 -14.23
C THR A 87 -5.43 15.13 -14.89
N SER A 88 -4.36 15.40 -14.15
CA SER A 88 -3.02 15.61 -14.73
C SER A 88 -2.07 14.42 -14.54
N PHE A 89 -2.39 13.48 -13.65
CA PHE A 89 -1.52 12.38 -13.25
C PHE A 89 -2.29 11.05 -13.19
N GLN A 90 -2.94 10.66 -14.30
CA GLN A 90 -3.81 9.47 -14.35
C GLN A 90 -3.05 8.15 -14.13
N ASP A 91 -1.76 8.11 -14.48
CA ASP A 91 -0.90 6.93 -14.29
C ASP A 91 -0.20 6.89 -12.92
N SER A 92 -0.45 7.88 -12.06
CA SER A 92 0.17 7.96 -10.73
C SER A 92 -0.40 6.92 -9.77
N SER A 93 0.44 6.37 -8.90
CA SER A 93 -0.01 5.57 -7.74
C SER A 93 -0.95 6.34 -6.81
N TYR A 94 -0.94 7.67 -6.88
CA TYR A 94 -1.80 8.56 -6.08
C TYR A 94 -3.15 8.86 -6.76
N PHE A 95 -3.39 8.38 -7.98
CA PHE A 95 -4.64 8.63 -8.71
C PHE A 95 -5.88 8.14 -7.94
N TYR A 96 -5.91 6.87 -7.53
CA TYR A 96 -7.02 6.28 -6.78
C TYR A 96 -7.15 6.85 -5.35
N PRO A 97 -6.06 7.02 -4.57
CA PRO A 97 -6.12 7.77 -3.31
C PRO A 97 -6.72 9.17 -3.46
N SER A 98 -6.37 9.91 -4.52
CA SER A 98 -6.95 11.22 -4.81
C SER A 98 -8.43 11.17 -5.18
N LEU A 99 -8.88 10.16 -5.93
CA LEU A 99 -10.31 9.95 -6.21
C LEU A 99 -11.11 9.71 -4.93
N PHE A 100 -10.59 8.86 -4.05
CA PHE A 100 -11.19 8.60 -2.75
C PHE A 100 -11.29 9.88 -1.92
N LEU A 101 -10.18 10.60 -1.78
CA LEU A 101 -10.12 11.83 -1.01
C LEU A 101 -11.08 12.90 -1.57
N TYR A 102 -11.12 13.06 -2.90
CA TYR A 102 -12.05 13.97 -3.55
C TYR A 102 -13.51 13.62 -3.24
N ALA A 103 -13.92 12.37 -3.49
CA ALA A 103 -15.29 11.93 -3.27
C ALA A 103 -15.69 12.03 -1.79
N TYR A 104 -14.81 11.63 -0.87
CA TYR A 104 -15.05 11.74 0.56
C TYR A 104 -15.26 13.19 0.99
N ILE A 105 -14.40 14.11 0.54
CA ILE A 105 -14.49 15.52 0.91
C ILE A 105 -15.70 16.20 0.25
N SER A 106 -16.04 15.88 -1.00
CA SER A 106 -17.29 16.32 -1.63
C SER A 106 -18.50 15.91 -0.82
N TYR A 107 -18.57 14.63 -0.39
CA TYR A 107 -19.63 14.16 0.48
C TYR A 107 -19.68 14.91 1.83
N ARG A 108 -18.53 15.10 2.48
CA ARG A 108 -18.41 15.88 3.73
C ARG A 108 -18.84 17.35 3.56
N ASN A 109 -18.71 17.88 2.34
CA ASN A 109 -19.13 19.23 1.96
C ASN A 109 -20.56 19.26 1.39
N GLN A 110 -21.38 18.24 1.67
CA GLN A 110 -22.77 18.10 1.23
C GLN A 110 -22.97 18.00 -0.29
N ASP A 111 -21.90 17.87 -1.08
CA ASP A 111 -21.95 17.59 -2.51
C ASP A 111 -22.01 16.07 -2.76
N LYS A 112 -23.14 15.47 -2.36
CA LYS A 112 -23.37 14.02 -2.50
C LYS A 112 -23.37 13.58 -3.97
N GLU A 113 -24.02 14.35 -4.84
CA GLU A 113 -24.08 14.01 -6.27
C GLU A 113 -22.72 14.10 -6.94
N GLY A 114 -21.93 15.13 -6.67
CA GLY A 114 -20.58 15.27 -7.20
C GLY A 114 -19.68 14.12 -6.76
N ALA A 115 -19.78 13.71 -5.48
CA ALA A 115 -19.06 12.56 -4.97
C ALA A 115 -19.43 11.26 -5.71
N LEU A 116 -20.73 10.98 -5.89
CA LEU A 116 -21.20 9.78 -6.60
C LEU A 116 -20.79 9.78 -8.07
N LYS A 117 -20.87 10.92 -8.77
CA LYS A 117 -20.46 11.05 -10.18
C LYS A 117 -18.97 10.72 -10.36
N VAL A 118 -18.11 11.19 -9.47
CA VAL A 118 -16.66 10.89 -9.51
C VAL A 118 -16.39 9.41 -9.28
N LEU A 119 -17.07 8.79 -8.32
CA LEU A 119 -16.90 7.36 -8.03
C LEU A 119 -17.42 6.47 -9.17
N GLU A 120 -18.55 6.83 -9.75
CA GLU A 120 -19.09 6.14 -10.93
C GLU A 120 -18.14 6.27 -12.12
N TRP A 121 -17.64 7.47 -12.39
CA TRP A 121 -16.63 7.69 -13.43
C TRP A 121 -15.39 6.82 -13.20
N ALA A 122 -14.87 6.78 -11.97
CA ALA A 122 -13.72 5.96 -11.61
C ALA A 122 -13.94 4.46 -11.89
N SER A 123 -15.12 3.93 -11.57
CA SER A 123 -15.46 2.52 -11.84
C SER A 123 -15.55 2.15 -13.32
N LYS A 124 -15.81 3.12 -14.20
CA LYS A 124 -15.94 2.89 -15.65
C LYS A 124 -14.61 3.04 -16.40
N LYS A 125 -13.67 3.83 -15.89
CA LYS A 125 -12.53 4.33 -16.67
C LYS A 125 -11.24 3.51 -16.56
N ASN A 126 -11.00 2.72 -15.50
CA ASN A 126 -9.72 2.01 -15.35
C ASN A 126 -9.86 0.63 -14.64
N PRO A 127 -9.50 -0.49 -15.31
CA PRO A 127 -9.57 -1.83 -14.73
C PRO A 127 -8.37 -2.23 -13.85
N VAL A 128 -7.55 -1.31 -13.35
CA VAL A 128 -6.25 -1.68 -12.76
C VAL A 128 -6.15 -1.33 -11.27
N GLN A 129 -5.95 -2.37 -10.47
CA GLN A 129 -5.89 -2.48 -9.00
C GLN A 129 -7.25 -2.76 -8.33
N GLU A 130 -7.60 -4.05 -8.27
CA GLU A 130 -8.79 -4.58 -7.58
C GLU A 130 -8.95 -4.00 -6.16
N ASP A 131 -7.84 -3.83 -5.43
CA ASP A 131 -7.81 -3.31 -4.05
C ASP A 131 -8.35 -1.87 -3.94
N HIS A 132 -8.07 -1.02 -4.93
CA HIS A 132 -8.58 0.36 -4.96
C HIS A 132 -10.05 0.42 -5.37
N LEU A 133 -10.48 -0.45 -6.29
CA LEU A 133 -11.87 -0.55 -6.70
C LEU A 133 -12.76 -0.96 -5.54
N PHE A 134 -12.31 -1.87 -4.68
CA PHE A 134 -13.02 -2.22 -3.46
C PHE A 134 -13.24 -1.01 -2.55
N THR A 135 -12.19 -0.22 -2.31
CA THR A 135 -12.25 0.97 -1.46
C THR A 135 -13.19 2.04 -2.02
N LEU A 136 -13.18 2.28 -3.33
CA LEU A 136 -14.09 3.23 -3.98
C LEU A 136 -15.53 2.73 -4.03
N ALA A 137 -15.75 1.44 -4.29
CA ALA A 137 -17.08 0.82 -4.26
C ALA A 137 -17.68 0.89 -2.85
N PHE A 138 -16.86 0.62 -1.83
CA PHE A 138 -17.24 0.74 -0.43
C PHE A 138 -17.64 2.17 -0.07
N LEU A 139 -16.85 3.18 -0.48
CA LEU A 139 -17.21 4.58 -0.29
C LEU A 139 -18.52 4.95 -1.01
N ARG A 140 -18.71 4.47 -2.25
CA ARG A 140 -19.95 4.68 -3.02
C ARG A 140 -21.16 4.11 -2.29
N TYR A 141 -21.04 2.90 -1.76
CA TYR A 141 -22.07 2.24 -0.96
C TYR A 141 -22.46 3.09 0.26
N ILE A 142 -21.48 3.59 1.03
CA ILE A 142 -21.73 4.50 2.16
C ILE A 142 -22.47 5.76 1.68
N ILE A 143 -21.96 6.44 0.65
CA ILE A 143 -22.52 7.72 0.19
C ILE A 143 -23.94 7.52 -0.35
N SER A 144 -24.21 6.41 -1.03
CA SER A 144 -25.53 6.12 -1.61
C SER A 144 -26.64 5.96 -0.57
N GLY A 145 -26.31 5.65 0.68
CA GLY A 145 -27.29 5.34 1.72
C GLY A 145 -27.71 3.87 1.75
N GLN A 146 -27.15 3.02 0.87
CA GLN A 146 -27.43 1.58 0.85
C GLN A 146 -26.91 0.83 2.09
N TYR A 147 -26.12 1.49 2.95
CA TYR A 147 -25.59 0.89 4.19
C TYR A 147 -26.66 0.55 5.24
N GLU A 148 -27.89 1.07 5.12
CA GLU A 148 -28.99 0.63 5.99
C GLU A 148 -29.23 -0.88 5.88
N GLU A 149 -28.87 -1.49 4.74
CA GLU A 149 -28.94 -2.94 4.52
C GLU A 149 -27.79 -3.70 5.21
N ASN A 150 -26.67 -3.05 5.54
CA ASN A 150 -25.52 -3.68 6.22
C ASN A 150 -24.65 -2.66 7.01
N PRO A 151 -25.05 -2.28 8.25
CA PRO A 151 -24.36 -1.27 9.05
C PRO A 151 -23.00 -1.71 9.61
N TYR A 152 -22.70 -3.01 9.62
CA TYR A 152 -21.44 -3.56 10.17
C TYR A 152 -20.21 -3.16 9.36
N LEU A 153 -20.39 -2.90 8.07
CA LEU A 153 -19.36 -2.43 7.16
C LEU A 153 -18.73 -1.10 7.61
N LEU A 154 -19.50 -0.20 8.24
CA LEU A 154 -19.03 1.10 8.74
C LEU A 154 -18.08 1.02 9.94
N TYR A 155 -18.20 -0.01 10.77
CA TYR A 155 -17.41 -0.14 12.01
C TYR A 155 -16.03 -0.77 11.78
N SER A 156 -15.85 -1.49 10.68
CA SER A 156 -14.61 -2.23 10.40
C SER A 156 -13.55 -1.38 9.70
N PHE A 157 -13.92 -0.26 9.07
CA PHE A 157 -13.05 0.49 8.19
C PHE A 157 -13.12 2.00 8.44
N SER A 158 -12.14 2.52 9.20
CA SER A 158 -11.87 3.96 9.17
C SER A 158 -11.46 4.37 7.75
N PRO A 159 -12.06 5.43 7.15
CA PRO A 159 -11.67 5.96 5.85
C PRO A 159 -10.15 6.26 5.74
N LEU A 160 -9.55 6.69 6.85
CA LEU A 160 -8.10 6.92 6.95
C LEU A 160 -7.32 5.61 6.89
N LYS A 161 -7.85 4.54 7.49
CA LYS A 161 -7.25 3.20 7.47
C LYS A 161 -7.31 2.58 6.08
N LEU A 162 -8.43 2.76 5.36
CA LEU A 162 -8.55 2.33 3.95
C LEU A 162 -7.58 3.07 3.03
N CYS A 163 -7.43 4.38 3.22
CA CYS A 163 -6.46 5.15 2.45
C CYS A 163 -5.02 4.78 2.78
N TRP A 164 -4.73 4.46 4.04
CA TRP A 164 -3.41 3.99 4.47
C TRP A 164 -3.06 2.59 3.92
N ILE A 165 -4.01 1.65 3.91
CA ILE A 165 -3.86 0.33 3.28
C ILE A 165 -3.56 0.48 1.78
N SER A 166 -4.28 1.39 1.12
CA SER A 166 -4.08 1.74 -0.29
C SER A 166 -2.69 2.34 -0.56
N LEU A 167 -2.08 3.04 0.40
CA LEU A 167 -0.76 3.68 0.23
C LEU A 167 0.41 2.78 0.65
N SER A 168 0.21 1.87 1.60
CA SER A 168 1.29 1.10 2.18
C SER A 168 1.76 -0.03 1.28
N GLY A 169 0.93 -0.56 0.38
CA GLY A 169 1.25 -1.65 -0.56
C GLY A 169 1.86 -2.91 0.08
N LYS A 170 1.86 -2.99 1.42
CA LYS A 170 2.73 -3.87 2.22
C LYS A 170 1.98 -4.79 3.15
N GLU A 171 0.73 -4.49 3.52
CA GLU A 171 -0.07 -5.41 4.31
C GLU A 171 -0.86 -6.32 3.38
N LYS A 172 -0.21 -7.39 2.90
CA LYS A 172 -0.95 -8.64 2.73
C LYS A 172 -1.53 -8.97 4.09
N TYR A 173 -2.84 -9.17 4.18
CA TYR A 173 -3.48 -9.72 5.38
C TYR A 173 -2.76 -11.03 5.75
N SER A 174 -1.84 -10.96 6.71
CA SER A 174 -1.30 -12.14 7.37
C SER A 174 -2.23 -12.46 8.53
N VAL A 175 -3.06 -13.49 8.33
CA VAL A 175 -3.70 -14.22 9.42
C VAL A 175 -2.60 -14.64 10.41
N PRO A 176 -2.82 -14.59 11.74
CA PRO A 176 -1.84 -15.07 12.71
C PRO A 176 -1.44 -16.51 12.36
N ASP A 177 -0.14 -16.76 12.12
CA ASP A 177 0.37 -18.08 11.74
C ASP A 177 0.12 -19.08 12.89
N GLU A 178 -0.72 -20.09 12.64
CA GLU A 178 -0.59 -21.39 13.30
C GLU A 178 0.69 -22.06 12.80
N LYS A 179 1.38 -22.73 13.73
CA LYS A 179 2.73 -23.31 13.61
C LYS A 179 3.02 -23.94 12.23
N LYS A 180 4.05 -23.43 11.55
CA LYS A 180 4.64 -24.07 10.35
C LYS A 180 5.52 -25.27 10.75
N PRO A 181 5.59 -26.32 9.92
CA PRO A 181 6.47 -27.45 10.15
C PRO A 181 7.94 -27.07 9.87
N GLU A 182 8.82 -27.50 10.76
CA GLU A 182 10.29 -27.40 10.65
C GLU A 182 10.79 -28.22 9.45
N VAL A 183 11.33 -27.55 8.43
CA VAL A 183 12.30 -28.17 7.51
C VAL A 183 13.34 -27.14 7.05
N LYS A 184 14.60 -27.44 7.41
CA LYS A 184 15.91 -26.97 6.89
C LYS A 184 16.32 -25.51 7.19
N GLU A 185 16.67 -25.26 8.45
CA GLU A 185 17.44 -24.07 8.90
C GLU A 185 18.93 -24.13 8.56
N GLU A 186 19.51 -25.30 8.29
CA GLU A 186 20.97 -25.47 8.09
C GLU A 186 21.57 -24.61 6.96
N LYS A 187 20.86 -24.42 5.83
CA LYS A 187 21.37 -23.56 4.73
C LYS A 187 21.23 -22.05 4.97
N LYS A 188 20.38 -21.64 5.94
CA LYS A 188 20.20 -20.21 6.27
C LYS A 188 21.21 -19.75 7.31
N GLU A 189 21.67 -20.63 8.19
CA GLU A 189 22.73 -20.32 9.15
C GLU A 189 24.09 -20.20 8.46
N GLU A 190 24.40 -21.07 7.50
CA GLU A 190 25.65 -21.03 6.72
C GLU A 190 25.82 -19.72 5.92
N ILE A 191 24.71 -19.12 5.46
CA ILE A 191 24.72 -17.81 4.78
C ILE A 191 24.82 -16.66 5.79
N LYS A 192 24.24 -16.81 7.00
CA LYS A 192 24.35 -15.79 8.05
C LYS A 192 25.77 -15.69 8.62
N GLU A 193 26.44 -16.83 8.83
CA GLU A 193 27.83 -16.84 9.31
C GLU A 193 28.79 -16.18 8.29
N LYS A 194 28.63 -16.46 6.99
CA LYS A 194 29.43 -15.80 5.92
C LYS A 194 29.21 -14.27 5.84
N ILE A 195 28.02 -13.80 6.19
CA ILE A 195 27.69 -12.36 6.22
C ILE A 195 28.23 -11.68 7.49
N GLU A 196 28.41 -12.43 8.57
CA GLU A 196 28.89 -11.88 9.85
C GLU A 196 30.43 -11.78 9.91
N GLU A 197 31.14 -12.73 9.29
CA GLU A 197 32.61 -12.64 9.10
C GLU A 197 33.04 -11.45 8.22
N THR A 198 32.19 -11.02 7.28
CA THR A 198 32.48 -9.92 6.34
C THR A 198 32.29 -8.51 6.93
N LYS A 199 31.91 -8.38 8.21
CA LYS A 199 31.84 -7.06 8.88
C LYS A 199 33.21 -6.52 9.35
N LYS A 200 34.28 -7.32 9.35
CA LYS A 200 35.58 -6.92 9.91
C LYS A 200 36.67 -6.49 8.90
N GLU A 201 36.50 -6.67 7.59
CA GLU A 201 37.48 -6.20 6.58
C GLU A 201 36.80 -5.56 5.35
N PRO A 202 37.12 -4.29 5.01
CA PRO A 202 36.50 -3.58 3.88
C PRO A 202 36.94 -4.10 2.51
N GLU A 203 38.08 -4.80 2.40
CA GLU A 203 38.58 -5.30 1.11
C GLU A 203 37.88 -6.59 0.64
N LYS A 204 37.45 -7.48 1.56
CA LYS A 204 36.67 -8.70 1.23
C LYS A 204 35.20 -8.45 0.83
N LYS A 205 34.68 -7.23 1.02
CA LYS A 205 33.29 -6.88 0.66
C LYS A 205 33.03 -6.76 -0.84
N LYS A 206 34.07 -6.58 -1.67
CA LYS A 206 33.92 -6.50 -3.14
C LYS A 206 33.86 -7.89 -3.79
N GLU A 207 34.74 -8.81 -3.39
CA GLU A 207 34.72 -10.20 -3.88
C GLU A 207 33.42 -10.92 -3.52
N VAL A 208 32.97 -10.81 -2.26
CA VAL A 208 31.71 -11.47 -1.83
C VAL A 208 30.48 -10.90 -2.54
N LYS A 209 30.50 -9.63 -2.97
CA LYS A 209 29.40 -9.05 -3.77
C LYS A 209 29.39 -9.52 -5.22
N GLU A 210 30.55 -9.86 -5.79
CA GLU A 210 30.65 -10.43 -7.13
C GLU A 210 30.27 -11.92 -7.12
N GLU A 211 30.73 -12.69 -6.14
CA GLU A 211 30.33 -14.10 -5.96
C GLU A 211 28.81 -14.24 -5.75
N VAL A 212 28.18 -13.40 -4.91
CA VAL A 212 26.72 -13.42 -4.71
C VAL A 212 25.95 -13.01 -5.98
N LYS A 213 26.53 -12.18 -6.85
CA LYS A 213 25.92 -11.84 -8.15
C LYS A 213 26.04 -12.98 -9.14
N GLU A 214 27.18 -13.67 -9.18
CA GLU A 214 27.38 -14.84 -10.03
C GLU A 214 26.49 -16.01 -9.60
N GLU A 215 26.38 -16.31 -8.30
CA GLU A 215 25.46 -17.32 -7.78
C GLU A 215 23.99 -17.00 -8.12
N LYS A 216 23.55 -15.75 -7.93
CA LYS A 216 22.18 -15.35 -8.29
C LYS A 216 21.90 -15.50 -9.78
N LYS A 217 22.90 -15.22 -10.63
CA LYS A 217 22.79 -15.38 -12.07
C LYS A 217 22.73 -16.87 -12.44
N GLN A 218 23.59 -17.71 -11.87
CA GLN A 218 23.55 -19.16 -12.06
C GLN A 218 22.22 -19.77 -11.61
N ILE A 219 21.66 -19.36 -10.47
CA ILE A 219 20.35 -19.83 -9.98
C ILE A 219 19.22 -19.41 -10.94
N ASN A 220 19.30 -18.23 -11.56
CA ASN A 220 18.28 -17.76 -12.50
C ASN A 220 18.37 -18.51 -13.84
N ASP A 221 19.59 -18.72 -14.34
CA ASP A 221 19.86 -19.44 -15.58
C ASP A 221 19.47 -20.93 -15.44
N GLU A 222 19.70 -21.53 -14.27
CA GLU A 222 19.27 -22.91 -13.98
C GLU A 222 17.74 -23.04 -13.83
N LYS A 223 17.07 -22.01 -13.31
CA LYS A 223 15.59 -21.96 -13.27
C LYS A 223 14.98 -21.82 -14.66
N GLN A 224 15.56 -20.99 -15.53
CA GLN A 224 15.09 -20.85 -16.91
C GLN A 224 15.27 -22.15 -17.69
N LYS A 225 16.42 -22.82 -17.58
CA LYS A 225 16.65 -24.13 -18.23
C LYS A 225 15.69 -25.22 -17.71
N LYS A 226 15.32 -25.19 -16.42
CA LYS A 226 14.32 -26.11 -15.85
C LYS A 226 12.88 -25.78 -16.24
N GLU A 227 12.60 -24.56 -16.70
CA GLU A 227 11.28 -24.21 -17.25
C GLU A 227 11.15 -24.55 -18.73
N GLU A 228 12.24 -24.47 -19.50
CA GLU A 228 12.28 -24.85 -20.92
C GLU A 228 12.21 -26.36 -21.16
N ALA A 229 12.58 -27.18 -20.17
CA ALA A 229 12.55 -28.64 -20.26
C ALA A 229 11.19 -29.28 -19.90
N LYS A 230 10.17 -28.49 -19.56
CA LYS A 230 8.87 -29.03 -19.11
C LYS A 230 8.03 -29.49 -20.30
N THR A 231 7.51 -30.70 -20.22
CA THR A 231 6.55 -31.18 -21.21
C THR A 231 5.25 -30.36 -21.15
N PRO A 232 4.46 -30.29 -22.23
CA PRO A 232 3.16 -29.62 -22.22
C PRO A 232 2.25 -30.06 -21.05
N GLU A 233 2.29 -31.34 -20.69
CA GLU A 233 1.55 -31.90 -19.55
C GLU A 233 2.02 -31.34 -18.20
N GLU A 234 3.34 -31.18 -18.00
CA GLU A 234 3.89 -30.58 -16.77
C GLU A 234 3.52 -29.10 -16.62
N ILE A 235 3.39 -28.38 -17.74
CA ILE A 235 2.95 -26.98 -17.76
C ILE A 235 1.49 -26.88 -17.31
N ASP A 236 0.62 -27.77 -17.79
CA ASP A 236 -0.79 -27.75 -17.41
C ASP A 236 -1.01 -28.18 -15.96
N ILE A 237 -0.26 -29.17 -15.46
CA ILE A 237 -0.25 -29.52 -14.03
C ILE A 237 0.19 -28.32 -13.17
N LEU A 238 1.19 -27.56 -13.61
CA LEU A 238 1.66 -26.37 -12.89
C LEU A 238 0.61 -25.26 -12.86
N LYS A 239 -0.13 -25.04 -13.96
CA LYS A 239 -1.25 -24.08 -13.99
C LYS A 239 -2.35 -24.49 -13.03
N ILE A 240 -2.76 -25.76 -13.05
CA ILE A 240 -3.79 -26.30 -12.14
C ILE A 240 -3.35 -26.12 -10.68
N LYS A 241 -2.10 -26.41 -10.34
CA LYS A 241 -1.56 -26.20 -8.98
C LYS A 241 -1.62 -24.73 -8.55
N LYS A 242 -1.26 -23.79 -9.43
CA LYS A 242 -1.33 -22.35 -9.13
C LYS A 242 -2.77 -21.88 -8.93
N GLU A 243 -3.70 -22.39 -9.74
CA GLU A 243 -5.12 -22.08 -9.61
C GLU A 243 -5.70 -22.64 -8.30
N LEU A 244 -5.32 -23.87 -7.93
CA LEU A 244 -5.71 -24.49 -6.66
C LEU A 244 -5.17 -23.69 -5.47
N GLU A 245 -3.89 -23.27 -5.50
CA GLU A 245 -3.30 -22.41 -4.46
C GLU A 245 -4.02 -21.05 -4.34
N ARG A 246 -4.46 -20.48 -5.47
CA ARG A 246 -5.29 -19.26 -5.47
C ARG A 246 -6.64 -19.51 -4.80
N LYS A 247 -7.32 -20.61 -5.14
CA LYS A 247 -8.63 -20.98 -4.56
C LYS A 247 -8.55 -21.26 -3.06
N GLU A 248 -7.48 -21.89 -2.59
CA GLU A 248 -7.23 -22.07 -1.15
C GLU A 248 -7.06 -20.74 -0.40
N LYS A 249 -6.38 -19.76 -1.01
CA LYS A 249 -6.26 -18.41 -0.43
C LYS A 249 -7.61 -17.69 -0.38
N GLU A 250 -8.41 -17.79 -1.44
CA GLU A 250 -9.78 -17.25 -1.50
C GLU A 250 -10.67 -17.89 -0.42
N LEU A 251 -10.56 -19.22 -0.21
CA LEU A 251 -11.30 -19.94 0.83
C LEU A 251 -10.91 -19.48 2.23
N LYS A 252 -9.61 -19.37 2.53
CA LYS A 252 -9.13 -18.88 3.83
C LYS A 252 -9.61 -17.45 4.13
N LEU A 253 -9.64 -16.58 3.11
CA LEU A 253 -10.19 -15.24 3.24
C LEU A 253 -11.70 -15.29 3.57
N PHE A 254 -12.45 -16.17 2.90
CA PHE A 254 -13.87 -16.36 3.15
C PHE A 254 -14.15 -16.91 4.57
N GLU A 255 -13.35 -17.86 5.05
CA GLU A 255 -13.44 -18.38 6.41
C GLU A 255 -13.17 -17.29 7.46
N ALA A 256 -12.16 -16.43 7.23
CA ALA A 256 -11.89 -15.29 8.10
C ALA A 256 -13.07 -14.29 8.15
N LEU A 257 -13.72 -14.03 7.01
CA LEU A 257 -14.93 -13.19 6.96
C LEU A 257 -16.11 -13.82 7.72
N LEU A 258 -16.29 -15.14 7.61
CA LEU A 258 -17.32 -15.86 8.39
C LEU A 258 -17.04 -15.83 9.89
N PHE A 259 -15.78 -15.95 10.30
CA PHE A 259 -15.38 -15.83 11.70
C PHE A 259 -15.71 -14.43 12.25
N GLU A 260 -15.34 -13.37 11.52
CA GLU A 260 -15.64 -12.00 11.95
C GLU A 260 -17.16 -11.74 12.00
N LYS A 261 -17.92 -12.30 11.05
CA LYS A 261 -19.40 -12.25 11.10
C LYS A 261 -19.96 -12.90 12.37
N LYS A 262 -19.46 -14.08 12.76
CA LYS A 262 -19.89 -14.74 14.01
C LYS A 262 -19.55 -13.88 15.23
N ARG A 263 -18.35 -13.33 15.29
CA ARG A 263 -17.91 -12.43 16.37
C ARG A 263 -18.81 -11.19 16.49
N LEU A 264 -19.17 -10.56 15.36
CA LEU A 264 -20.06 -9.40 15.33
C LEU A 264 -21.48 -9.74 15.82
N LEU A 265 -21.99 -10.95 15.53
CA LEU A 265 -23.26 -11.42 16.07
C LEU A 265 -23.22 -11.58 17.59
N THR A 266 -22.13 -12.14 18.13
CA THR A 266 -21.93 -12.25 19.59
C THR A 266 -21.92 -10.87 20.27
N LEU A 267 -21.19 -9.91 19.71
CA LEU A 267 -21.17 -8.53 20.23
C LEU A 267 -22.55 -7.86 20.19
N LYS A 268 -23.36 -8.14 19.15
CA LYS A 268 -24.74 -7.64 19.05
C LYS A 268 -25.61 -8.17 20.19
N GLU A 269 -25.50 -9.46 20.50
CA GLU A 269 -26.26 -10.09 21.59
C GLU A 269 -25.86 -9.53 22.96
N GLU A 270 -24.56 -9.32 23.20
CA GLU A 270 -24.06 -8.68 24.43
C GLU A 270 -24.58 -7.25 24.58
N PHE A 271 -24.56 -6.47 23.49
CA PHE A 271 -25.09 -5.11 23.49
C PHE A 271 -26.59 -5.07 23.82
N LEU A 272 -27.38 -5.99 23.25
CA LEU A 272 -28.81 -6.11 23.56
C LEU A 272 -29.07 -6.46 25.03
N LYS A 273 -28.29 -7.39 25.60
CA LYS A 273 -28.36 -7.72 27.04
C LYS A 273 -28.03 -6.51 27.92
N GLN A 274 -27.01 -5.73 27.56
CA GLN A 274 -26.66 -4.52 28.28
C GLN A 274 -27.78 -3.46 28.23
N LYS A 275 -28.37 -3.26 27.05
CA LYS A 275 -29.51 -2.36 26.86
C LYS A 275 -30.69 -2.75 27.76
N GLU A 276 -31.08 -4.03 27.77
CA GLU A 276 -32.16 -4.52 28.63
C GLU A 276 -31.88 -4.31 30.12
N MET A 277 -30.63 -4.50 30.56
CA MET A 277 -30.24 -4.24 31.95
C MET A 277 -30.37 -2.76 32.33
N ILE A 278 -30.02 -1.85 31.42
CA ILE A 278 -30.14 -0.40 31.65
C ILE A 278 -31.62 0.00 31.70
N GLU A 279 -32.44 -0.49 30.77
CA GLU A 279 -33.88 -0.22 30.75
C GLU A 279 -34.59 -0.72 32.02
N LYS A 280 -34.16 -1.87 32.58
CA LYS A 280 -34.65 -2.37 33.86
C LYS A 280 -34.24 -1.52 35.06
N LYS A 281 -33.12 -0.80 34.99
CA LYS A 281 -32.66 0.10 36.09
C LYS A 281 -33.36 1.46 36.08
N ILE A 282 -33.92 1.86 34.93
CA ILE A 282 -34.61 3.14 34.78
C ILE A 282 -36.08 3.05 35.24
N LYS A 283 -36.67 1.87 35.20
CA LYS A 283 -38.02 1.59 35.70
C LYS A 283 -38.02 1.31 37.20
#